data_AF-A0A354EUD8-F1
#
_entry.id   AF-A0A354EUD8-F1
#
_cell.length_a   1.000
_cell.length_b   1.000
_cell.length_c   1.000
_cell.angle_alpha   90.00
_cell.angle_beta   90.00
_cell.angle_gamma   90.00
#
_symmetry.space_group_name_H-M   'P 1'
#
loop_
_entity.id
_entity.type
_entity.pdbx_description
1 polymer ?
#
loop_
_entity_poly.entity_id
_entity_poly.type
_entity_poly.pdbx_seq_one_letter_code
_entity_poly.pdbx_strand_id
1 'polypeptide(L)'
;AYDASLETLIALGLELGRWGRPEHARLVAEMLERLSRREPVRGSTYNLWSALWPYPATAVFYAVGLGALEADNFELLGAVAAARLTTERGEKAGTVERLAPAVLVSDKSNLRALFNSDRYTPLNDWLSQLFRPLVAPHAIENDYYDSFAPLFDRLEILFAVAYRAFDKGDRGWAPPGCWAWRHENQQKIQEQLKGELGALGQQAPLMRTGWFSSTEQAQKVLEEVYAFAGRLNFH
;
A
#
# COMPACT_ATOMS: atom_id res chain seq x y z
N ALA A 1 6.37 -1.50 -23.84
CA ALA A 1 6.71 -2.93 -23.62
C ALA A 1 6.71 -3.29 -22.14
N TYR A 2 7.37 -2.50 -21.27
CA TYR A 2 7.34 -2.72 -19.82
C TYR A 2 5.94 -2.54 -19.21
N ASP A 3 5.20 -1.51 -19.64
CA ASP A 3 3.85 -1.23 -19.12
C ASP A 3 2.83 -2.33 -19.49
N ALA A 4 2.86 -2.84 -20.73
CA ALA A 4 1.97 -3.93 -21.18
C ALA A 4 2.20 -5.25 -20.40
N SER A 5 3.45 -5.56 -20.05
CA SER A 5 3.75 -6.72 -19.18
C SER A 5 3.29 -6.50 -17.75
N LEU A 6 3.35 -5.25 -17.27
CA LEU A 6 2.90 -4.89 -15.93
C LEU A 6 1.36 -4.91 -15.82
N GLU A 7 0.63 -4.50 -16.86
CA GLU A 7 -0.83 -4.57 -16.93
C GLU A 7 -1.35 -5.99 -16.70
N THR A 8 -0.72 -7.00 -17.33
CA THR A 8 -1.11 -8.41 -17.13
C THR A 8 -0.87 -8.86 -15.70
N LEU A 9 0.28 -8.50 -15.11
CA LEU A 9 0.59 -8.83 -13.72
C LEU A 9 -0.34 -8.11 -12.73
N ILE A 10 -0.73 -6.88 -13.04
CA ILE A 10 -1.71 -6.12 -12.25
C ILE A 10 -3.08 -6.80 -12.33
N ALA A 11 -3.56 -7.16 -13.51
CA ALA A 11 -4.84 -7.84 -13.66
C ALA A 11 -4.87 -9.18 -12.90
N LEU A 12 -3.80 -9.97 -12.99
CA LEU A 12 -3.66 -11.19 -12.20
C LEU A 12 -3.59 -10.90 -10.70
N GLY A 13 -2.89 -9.84 -10.30
CA GLY A 13 -2.83 -9.37 -8.92
C GLY A 13 -4.21 -9.02 -8.36
N LEU A 14 -5.01 -8.28 -9.12
CA LEU A 14 -6.39 -7.93 -8.75
C LEU A 14 -7.24 -9.19 -8.52
N GLU A 15 -7.23 -10.15 -9.45
CA GLU A 15 -8.00 -11.39 -9.30
C GLU A 15 -7.49 -12.27 -8.16
N LEU A 16 -6.16 -12.31 -7.94
CA LEU A 16 -5.57 -12.99 -6.79
C LEU A 16 -6.01 -12.33 -5.48
N GLY A 17 -6.10 -11.01 -5.42
CA GLY A 17 -6.67 -10.29 -4.29
C GLY A 17 -8.13 -10.67 -4.05
N ARG A 18 -8.94 -10.62 -5.12
CA ARG A 18 -10.39 -10.81 -5.08
C ARG A 18 -10.80 -12.21 -4.64
N TRP A 19 -10.13 -13.23 -5.19
CA TRP A 19 -10.52 -14.64 -5.01
C TRP A 19 -9.50 -15.49 -4.25
N GLY A 20 -8.33 -14.94 -3.94
CA GLY A 20 -7.28 -15.68 -3.26
C GLY A 20 -7.67 -16.04 -1.83
N ARG A 21 -7.02 -17.08 -1.31
CA ARG A 21 -7.14 -17.50 0.09
C ARG A 21 -5.85 -17.18 0.82
N PRO A 22 -5.84 -17.08 2.17
CA PRO A 22 -4.63 -16.80 2.94
C PRO A 22 -3.45 -17.74 2.63
N GLU A 23 -3.73 -18.99 2.25
CA GLU A 23 -2.75 -19.98 1.79
C GLU A 23 -1.93 -19.51 0.57
N HIS A 24 -2.53 -18.68 -0.29
CA HIS A 24 -1.87 -18.12 -1.46
C HIS A 24 -0.91 -16.97 -1.12
N ALA A 25 -0.91 -16.46 0.13
CA ALA A 25 -0.01 -15.37 0.53
C ALA A 25 1.48 -15.73 0.34
N ARG A 26 1.84 -17.01 0.51
CA ARG A 26 3.19 -17.49 0.23
C ARG A 26 3.55 -17.34 -1.26
N LEU A 27 2.64 -17.72 -2.15
CA LEU A 27 2.84 -17.58 -3.60
C LEU A 27 2.99 -16.11 -3.99
N VAL A 28 2.15 -15.24 -3.42
CA VAL A 28 2.24 -13.79 -3.63
C VAL A 28 3.59 -13.27 -3.14
N ALA A 29 4.03 -13.64 -1.93
CA ALA A 29 5.32 -13.24 -1.39
C ALA A 29 6.50 -13.69 -2.28
N GLU A 30 6.47 -14.92 -2.78
CA GLU A 30 7.50 -15.45 -3.70
C GLU A 30 7.51 -14.68 -5.03
N MET A 31 6.34 -14.31 -5.55
CA MET A 31 6.21 -13.47 -6.75
C MET A 31 6.79 -12.07 -6.51
N LEU A 32 6.40 -11.42 -5.42
CA LEU A 32 6.89 -10.10 -5.03
C LEU A 32 8.40 -10.11 -4.81
N GLU A 33 8.92 -11.15 -4.17
CA GLU A 33 10.36 -11.33 -3.97
C GLU A 33 11.08 -11.39 -5.33
N ARG A 34 10.60 -12.21 -6.27
CA ARG A 34 11.19 -12.32 -7.61
C ARG A 34 11.16 -11.01 -8.38
N LEU A 35 10.06 -10.24 -8.28
CA LEU A 35 9.93 -8.94 -8.94
C LEU A 35 10.78 -7.85 -8.28
N SER A 36 11.08 -7.99 -6.99
CA SER A 36 11.92 -7.05 -6.23
C SER A 36 13.42 -7.32 -6.34
N ARG A 37 13.82 -8.50 -6.81
CA ARG A 37 15.24 -8.90 -6.91
C ARG A 37 15.96 -8.11 -8.00
N ARG A 38 17.10 -7.53 -7.62
CA ARG A 38 18.04 -6.91 -8.55
C ARG A 38 19.23 -7.83 -8.80
N GLU A 39 19.70 -7.89 -10.05
CA GLU A 39 21.05 -8.41 -10.32
C GLU A 39 22.09 -7.36 -9.91
N PRO A 40 23.10 -7.70 -9.09
CA PRO A 40 24.09 -6.74 -8.65
C PRO A 40 24.94 -6.24 -9.82
N VAL A 41 24.65 -5.02 -10.29
CA VAL A 41 25.46 -4.34 -11.29
C VAL A 41 26.69 -3.75 -10.58
N ARG A 42 27.87 -4.34 -10.81
CA ARG A 42 29.15 -3.85 -10.27
C ARG A 42 29.40 -2.40 -10.74
N GLY A 43 29.63 -1.48 -9.80
CA GLY A 43 30.02 -0.10 -10.08
C GLY A 43 28.88 0.93 -10.20
N SER A 44 27.64 0.57 -9.88
CA SER A 44 26.48 1.47 -10.01
C SER A 44 26.43 2.53 -8.89
N THR A 45 26.49 3.80 -9.27
CA THR A 45 26.06 4.95 -8.45
C THR A 45 24.59 4.78 -8.05
N TYR A 46 24.25 5.09 -6.79
CA TYR A 46 22.86 5.09 -6.32
C TYR A 46 22.08 6.16 -7.11
N ASN A 47 21.28 5.76 -8.08
CA ASN A 47 20.46 6.66 -8.90
C ASN A 47 18.97 6.32 -8.76
N LEU A 48 18.10 7.27 -9.12
CA LEU A 48 16.65 7.15 -9.01
C LEU A 48 16.11 5.84 -9.63
N TRP A 49 16.66 5.43 -10.77
CA TRP A 49 16.29 4.18 -11.44
C TRP A 49 16.57 2.92 -10.62
N SER A 50 17.68 2.91 -9.89
CA SER A 50 17.99 1.81 -8.96
C SER A 50 17.00 1.77 -7.78
N ALA A 51 16.56 2.94 -7.30
CA ALA A 51 15.61 3.07 -6.21
C ALA A 51 14.19 2.60 -6.63
N LEU A 52 13.82 2.80 -7.90
CA LEU A 52 12.57 2.33 -8.48
C LEU A 52 12.59 0.87 -8.94
N TRP A 53 13.68 0.12 -8.75
CA TRP A 53 13.74 -1.28 -9.16
C TRP A 53 12.62 -2.16 -8.58
N PRO A 54 12.23 -2.01 -7.29
CA PRO A 54 11.12 -2.79 -6.73
C PRO A 54 9.73 -2.33 -7.19
N TYR A 55 9.62 -1.31 -8.04
CA TYR A 55 8.35 -0.74 -8.50
C TYR A 55 7.37 -1.78 -9.07
N PRO A 56 7.76 -2.76 -9.89
CA PRO A 56 6.84 -3.81 -10.33
C PRO A 56 6.25 -4.62 -9.18
N ALA A 57 7.08 -4.94 -8.17
CA ALA A 57 6.60 -5.62 -6.97
C ALA A 57 5.62 -4.72 -6.20
N THR A 58 5.90 -3.43 -6.08
CA THR A 58 4.97 -2.46 -5.49
C THR A 58 3.63 -2.40 -6.23
N ALA A 59 3.65 -2.33 -7.56
CA ALA A 59 2.43 -2.34 -8.36
C ALA A 59 1.63 -3.64 -8.16
N VAL A 60 2.27 -4.81 -8.21
CA VAL A 60 1.57 -6.08 -7.97
C VAL A 60 1.04 -6.18 -6.53
N PHE A 61 1.81 -5.69 -5.54
CA PHE A 61 1.38 -5.65 -4.14
C PHE A 61 0.12 -4.78 -3.95
N TYR A 62 0.08 -3.61 -4.59
CA TYR A 62 -1.11 -2.76 -4.61
C TYR A 62 -2.27 -3.40 -5.35
N ALA A 63 -2.02 -4.09 -6.48
CA ALA A 63 -3.05 -4.81 -7.22
C ALA A 63 -3.72 -5.88 -6.35
N VAL A 64 -2.94 -6.72 -5.67
CA VAL A 64 -3.46 -7.73 -4.74
C VAL A 64 -4.22 -7.08 -3.59
N GLY A 65 -3.68 -5.99 -3.03
CA GLY A 65 -4.35 -5.25 -1.96
C GLY A 65 -5.69 -4.64 -2.38
N LEU A 66 -5.76 -4.03 -3.56
CA LEU A 66 -6.98 -3.42 -4.10
C LEU A 66 -8.05 -4.48 -4.38
N GLY A 67 -7.68 -5.58 -5.04
CA GLY A 67 -8.61 -6.68 -5.32
C GLY A 67 -9.11 -7.33 -4.03
N ALA A 68 -8.25 -7.49 -3.02
CA ALA A 68 -8.65 -8.02 -1.72
C ALA A 68 -9.60 -7.08 -0.98
N LEU A 69 -9.34 -5.77 -1.03
CA LEU A 69 -10.20 -4.78 -0.39
C LEU A 69 -11.56 -4.65 -1.09
N GLU A 70 -11.60 -4.74 -2.42
CA GLU A 70 -12.83 -4.70 -3.21
C GLU A 70 -13.77 -5.90 -2.89
N ALA A 71 -13.21 -7.06 -2.55
CA ALA A 71 -13.96 -8.27 -2.18
C ALA A 71 -14.07 -8.53 -0.67
N ASP A 72 -13.74 -7.57 0.18
CA ASP A 72 -13.73 -7.73 1.65
C ASP A 72 -12.91 -8.94 2.14
N ASN A 73 -11.83 -9.27 1.42
CA ASN A 73 -10.90 -10.37 1.70
C ASN A 73 -9.75 -9.92 2.60
N PHE A 74 -10.13 -9.50 3.81
CA PHE A 74 -9.19 -8.97 4.80
C PHE A 74 -8.18 -10.00 5.30
N GLU A 75 -8.51 -11.29 5.26
CA GLU A 75 -7.61 -12.38 5.64
C GLU A 75 -6.43 -12.49 4.68
N LEU A 76 -6.68 -12.44 3.35
CA LEU A 76 -5.60 -12.43 2.36
C LEU A 76 -4.81 -11.13 2.45
N LEU A 77 -5.48 -9.97 2.52
CA LEU A 77 -4.82 -8.67 2.68
C LEU A 77 -3.88 -8.69 3.89
N GLY A 78 -4.37 -9.24 5.00
CA GLY A 78 -3.63 -9.41 6.23
C GLY A 78 -2.37 -10.26 6.06
N ALA A 79 -2.54 -11.45 5.47
CA ALA A 79 -1.46 -12.40 5.23
C ALA A 79 -0.40 -11.87 4.25
N VAL A 80 -0.80 -11.17 3.20
CA VAL A 80 0.14 -10.59 2.21
C VAL A 80 0.90 -9.41 2.83
N ALA A 81 0.25 -8.54 3.59
CA ALA A 81 0.93 -7.44 4.28
C ALA A 81 1.94 -7.95 5.33
N ALA A 82 1.60 -9.03 6.04
CA ALA A 82 2.45 -9.67 7.04
C ALA A 82 3.57 -10.55 6.44
N ALA A 83 3.52 -10.84 5.14
CA ALA A 83 4.52 -11.68 4.48
C ALA A 83 5.90 -11.02 4.54
N ARG A 84 6.95 -11.86 4.52
CA ARG A 84 8.35 -11.41 4.55
C ARG A 84 9.08 -11.77 3.27
N LEU A 85 9.73 -10.77 2.70
CA LEU A 85 10.54 -10.89 1.49
C LEU A 85 12.02 -11.07 1.88
N THR A 86 12.74 -11.90 1.12
CA THR A 86 14.20 -11.98 1.24
C THR A 86 14.84 -10.80 0.53
N THR A 87 15.64 -10.01 1.25
CA THR A 87 16.39 -8.89 0.67
C THR A 87 17.61 -9.39 -0.09
N GLU A 88 18.22 -8.49 -0.88
CA GLU A 88 19.50 -8.76 -1.56
C GLU A 88 20.63 -9.18 -0.60
N ARG A 89 20.52 -8.80 0.67
CA ARG A 89 21.47 -9.15 1.74
C ARG A 89 21.14 -10.48 2.44
N GLY A 90 20.09 -11.18 2.01
CA GLY A 90 19.60 -12.41 2.62
C GLY A 90 18.77 -12.20 3.90
N GLU A 91 18.50 -10.96 4.29
CA GLU A 91 17.67 -10.62 5.45
C GLU A 91 16.18 -10.76 5.11
N LYS A 92 15.34 -10.98 6.12
CA LYS A 92 13.87 -11.01 5.95
C LYS A 92 13.28 -9.66 6.34
N ALA A 93 12.67 -8.96 5.39
CA ALA A 93 11.97 -7.69 5.62
C ALA A 93 10.47 -7.85 5.38
N GLY A 94 9.63 -7.06 6.07
CA GLY A 94 8.19 -7.06 5.85
C GLY A 94 7.82 -6.55 4.45
N THR A 95 6.74 -7.06 3.87
CA THR A 95 6.29 -6.64 2.54
C THR A 95 5.93 -5.15 2.52
N VAL A 96 5.17 -4.68 3.51
CA VAL A 96 4.82 -3.25 3.68
C VAL A 96 6.05 -2.37 3.94
N GLU A 97 7.06 -2.90 4.62
CA GLU A 97 8.32 -2.18 4.90
C GLU A 97 9.16 -2.01 3.64
N ARG A 98 8.99 -2.87 2.63
CA ARG A 98 9.84 -2.86 1.43
C ARG A 98 9.16 -2.27 0.20
N LEU A 99 7.84 -2.42 0.10
CA LEU A 99 7.10 -2.11 -1.12
C LEU A 99 6.21 -0.87 -1.02
N ALA A 100 6.18 -0.18 0.12
CA ALA A 100 5.52 1.12 0.20
C ALA A 100 6.26 2.16 -0.66
N PRO A 101 5.57 2.96 -1.50
CA PRO A 101 6.19 3.97 -2.37
C PRO A 101 7.15 4.92 -1.64
N ALA A 102 6.77 5.37 -0.43
CA ALA A 102 7.58 6.25 0.41
C ALA A 102 8.91 5.63 0.88
N VAL A 103 9.05 4.30 0.81
CA VAL A 103 10.29 3.59 1.17
C VAL A 103 11.19 3.36 -0.05
N LEU A 104 10.63 3.35 -1.27
CA LEU A 104 11.41 3.10 -2.49
C LEU A 104 12.38 4.24 -2.77
N VAL A 105 11.91 5.48 -2.67
CA VAL A 105 12.69 6.67 -3.01
C VAL A 105 12.69 7.65 -1.84
N SER A 106 13.84 7.76 -1.17
CA SER A 106 14.00 8.63 0.00
C SER A 106 14.00 10.12 -0.34
N ASP A 107 14.41 10.49 -1.54
CA ASP A 107 14.48 11.89 -1.99
C ASP A 107 13.27 12.26 -2.85
N LYS A 108 12.36 13.03 -2.26
CA LYS A 108 11.12 13.49 -2.90
C LYS A 108 11.37 14.41 -4.10
N SER A 109 12.47 15.15 -4.13
CA SER A 109 12.77 16.09 -5.22
C SER A 109 12.95 15.36 -6.55
N ASN A 110 13.60 14.19 -6.50
CA ASN A 110 13.78 13.31 -7.66
C ASN A 110 12.44 12.77 -8.20
N LEU A 111 11.50 12.43 -7.32
CA LEU A 111 10.16 12.00 -7.73
C LEU A 111 9.36 13.13 -8.38
N ARG A 112 9.38 14.34 -7.80
CA ARG A 112 8.70 15.50 -8.37
C ARG A 112 9.21 15.84 -9.77
N ALA A 113 10.52 15.81 -9.95
CA ALA A 113 11.15 16.02 -11.25
C ALA A 113 10.79 14.92 -12.26
N LEU A 114 10.83 13.64 -11.85
CA LEU A 114 10.51 12.51 -12.72
C LEU A 114 9.06 12.54 -13.22
N PHE A 115 8.12 12.83 -12.32
CA PHE A 115 6.69 12.86 -12.63
C PHE A 115 6.18 14.24 -13.08
N ASN A 116 7.06 15.24 -13.16
CA ASN A 116 6.72 16.64 -13.42
C ASN A 116 5.50 17.10 -12.58
N SER A 117 5.56 16.86 -11.28
CA SER A 117 4.43 17.01 -10.37
C SER A 117 4.85 17.66 -9.06
N ASP A 118 4.11 18.68 -8.64
CA ASP A 118 4.29 19.35 -7.35
C ASP A 118 3.60 18.62 -6.19
N ARG A 119 2.89 17.51 -6.47
CA ARG A 119 2.17 16.75 -5.46
C ARG A 119 3.11 16.15 -4.41
N TYR A 120 2.56 15.90 -3.23
CA TYR A 120 3.34 15.45 -2.06
C TYR A 120 3.74 13.97 -2.13
N THR A 121 3.01 13.17 -2.91
CA THR A 121 3.24 11.73 -3.11
C THR A 121 3.15 11.35 -4.59
N PRO A 122 4.07 11.82 -5.46
CA PRO A 122 3.94 11.66 -6.92
C PRO A 122 3.86 10.20 -7.38
N LEU A 123 4.61 9.29 -6.74
CA LEU A 123 4.59 7.87 -7.07
C LEU A 123 3.25 7.20 -6.70
N ASN A 124 2.63 7.61 -5.59
CA ASN A 124 1.32 7.13 -5.18
C ASN A 124 0.22 7.65 -6.12
N ASP A 125 0.30 8.91 -6.55
CA ASP A 125 -0.62 9.47 -7.56
C ASP A 125 -0.50 8.74 -8.90
N TRP A 126 0.73 8.43 -9.32
CA TRP A 126 0.98 7.62 -10.51
C TRP A 126 0.34 6.23 -10.40
N LEU A 127 0.52 5.54 -9.26
CA LEU A 127 -0.14 4.25 -9.02
C LEU A 127 -1.67 4.40 -9.05
N SER A 128 -2.21 5.43 -8.42
CA SER A 128 -3.64 5.71 -8.42
C SER A 128 -4.18 5.86 -9.85
N GLN A 129 -3.49 6.63 -10.71
CA GLN A 129 -3.83 6.79 -12.12
C GLN A 129 -3.71 5.48 -12.91
N LEU A 130 -2.69 4.67 -12.62
CA LEU A 130 -2.47 3.37 -13.25
C LEU A 130 -3.61 2.38 -12.96
N PHE A 131 -4.10 2.33 -11.71
CA PHE A 131 -5.14 1.36 -11.31
C PHE A 131 -6.55 1.82 -11.62
N ARG A 132 -6.83 3.12 -11.68
CA ARG A 132 -8.18 3.66 -11.89
C ARG A 132 -8.90 3.02 -13.09
N PRO A 133 -8.32 2.95 -14.32
CA PRO A 133 -9.02 2.35 -15.45
C PRO A 133 -9.21 0.83 -15.33
N LEU A 134 -8.44 0.15 -14.47
CA LEU A 134 -8.50 -1.31 -14.30
C LEU A 134 -9.52 -1.73 -13.24
N VAL A 135 -9.63 -0.94 -12.16
CA VAL A 135 -10.54 -1.22 -11.04
C VAL A 135 -11.90 -0.55 -11.26
N ALA A 136 -11.92 0.62 -11.86
CA ALA A 136 -13.13 1.39 -12.11
C ALA A 136 -13.21 1.86 -13.58
N PRO A 137 -13.29 0.94 -14.56
CA PRO A 137 -13.27 1.28 -15.99
C PRO A 137 -14.43 2.19 -16.43
N HIS A 138 -15.51 2.22 -15.66
CA HIS A 138 -16.69 3.06 -15.92
C HIS A 138 -16.73 4.33 -15.06
N ALA A 139 -15.72 4.58 -14.19
CA ALA A 139 -15.68 5.80 -13.40
C ALA A 139 -15.42 6.99 -14.31
N ILE A 140 -16.28 8.01 -14.22
CA ILE A 140 -16.12 9.25 -14.96
C ILE A 140 -15.15 10.16 -14.20
N GLU A 141 -14.24 10.79 -14.92
CA GLU A 141 -13.31 11.75 -14.33
C GLU A 141 -14.09 12.95 -13.76
N ASN A 142 -13.86 13.27 -12.47
CA ASN A 142 -14.62 14.26 -11.68
C ASN A 142 -16.07 13.88 -11.31
N ASP A 143 -16.41 12.58 -11.34
CA ASP A 143 -17.67 12.14 -10.74
C ASP A 143 -17.63 12.22 -9.21
N TYR A 144 -18.65 12.84 -8.63
CA TYR A 144 -18.89 12.89 -7.18
C TYR A 144 -19.09 11.49 -6.57
N TYR A 145 -19.42 10.50 -7.41
CA TYR A 145 -19.56 9.08 -7.04
C TYR A 145 -18.34 8.20 -7.36
N ASP A 146 -17.17 8.77 -7.71
CA ASP A 146 -15.95 7.98 -7.94
C ASP A 146 -15.53 7.22 -6.67
N SER A 147 -15.84 5.91 -6.63
CA SER A 147 -15.52 5.01 -5.53
C SER A 147 -14.06 4.59 -5.49
N PHE A 148 -13.29 4.85 -6.56
CA PHE A 148 -11.91 4.38 -6.67
C PHE A 148 -10.97 5.16 -5.75
N ALA A 149 -11.04 6.50 -5.72
CA ALA A 149 -10.12 7.28 -4.89
C ALA A 149 -10.25 6.95 -3.39
N PRO A 150 -11.46 6.85 -2.80
CA PRO A 150 -11.63 6.36 -1.43
C PRO A 150 -11.14 4.92 -1.22
N LEU A 151 -11.36 4.02 -2.19
CA LEU A 151 -10.86 2.63 -2.11
C LEU A 151 -9.33 2.58 -2.08
N PHE A 152 -8.67 3.33 -2.96
CA PHE A 152 -7.22 3.43 -3.04
C PHE A 152 -6.63 4.04 -1.76
N ASP A 153 -7.19 5.16 -1.30
CA ASP A 153 -6.76 5.82 -0.07
C ASP A 153 -6.96 4.90 1.16
N ARG A 154 -8.06 4.12 1.19
CA ARG A 154 -8.30 3.14 2.26
C ARG A 154 -7.25 2.04 2.26
N LEU A 155 -6.84 1.53 1.10
CA LEU A 155 -5.76 0.55 1.01
C LEU A 155 -4.44 1.13 1.55
N GLU A 156 -4.09 2.36 1.15
CA GLU A 156 -2.86 2.99 1.62
C GLU A 156 -2.85 3.21 3.14
N ILE A 157 -3.99 3.61 3.71
CA ILE A 157 -4.17 3.69 5.16
C ILE A 157 -3.97 2.32 5.80
N LEU A 158 -4.55 1.26 5.25
CA LEU A 158 -4.39 -0.10 5.77
C LEU A 158 -2.94 -0.57 5.70
N PHE A 159 -2.18 -0.24 4.65
CA PHE A 159 -0.75 -0.53 4.60
C PHE A 159 0.08 0.32 5.57
N ALA A 160 -0.30 1.58 5.82
CA ALA A 160 0.32 2.39 6.86
C ALA A 160 0.05 1.84 8.28
N VAL A 161 -1.17 1.35 8.51
CA VAL A 161 -1.57 0.65 9.75
C VAL A 161 -0.81 -0.66 9.91
N ALA A 162 -0.73 -1.49 8.88
CA ALA A 162 0.05 -2.71 8.90
C ALA A 162 1.54 -2.44 9.18
N TYR A 163 2.12 -1.43 8.53
CA TYR A 163 3.49 -0.99 8.79
C TYR A 163 3.68 -0.68 10.28
N ARG A 164 2.81 0.15 10.88
CA ARG A 164 2.90 0.48 12.31
C ARG A 164 2.61 -0.70 13.23
N ALA A 165 1.74 -1.62 12.84
CA ALA A 165 1.45 -2.83 13.61
C ALA A 165 2.66 -3.78 13.68
N PHE A 166 3.50 -3.80 12.64
CA PHE A 166 4.69 -4.65 12.56
C PHE A 166 5.97 -3.95 13.01
N ASP A 167 6.02 -2.62 12.91
CA ASP A 167 7.17 -1.82 13.29
C ASP A 167 7.46 -1.96 14.78
N LYS A 168 8.64 -2.50 15.09
CA LYS A 168 9.15 -2.62 16.46
C LYS A 168 9.91 -1.38 16.92
N GLY A 169 10.01 -0.36 16.05
CA GLY A 169 10.69 0.90 16.29
C GLY A 169 9.76 2.02 16.75
N ASP A 170 10.35 2.96 17.50
CA ASP A 170 9.62 4.05 18.16
C ASP A 170 9.71 5.39 17.38
N ARG A 171 9.79 5.34 16.05
CA ARG A 171 9.99 6.56 15.25
C ARG A 171 8.69 7.31 14.92
N GLY A 172 7.54 6.76 15.29
CA GLY A 172 6.23 7.37 15.03
C GLY A 172 5.97 7.68 13.56
N TRP A 173 6.65 7.00 12.65
CA TRP A 173 6.57 7.18 11.20
C TRP A 173 5.72 6.08 10.58
N ALA A 174 4.87 6.43 9.63
CA ALA A 174 4.15 5.50 8.78
C ALA A 174 4.32 5.93 7.31
N PRO A 175 4.23 5.03 6.33
CA PRO A 175 4.35 5.42 4.92
C PRO A 175 3.17 6.32 4.51
N PRO A 176 3.40 7.60 4.17
CA PRO A 176 2.33 8.44 3.63
C PRO A 176 1.98 8.01 2.20
N GLY A 177 0.72 8.23 1.83
CA GLY A 177 0.22 8.08 0.47
C GLY A 177 -0.63 9.27 0.06
N CYS A 178 -1.42 9.09 -1.00
CA CYS A 178 -2.41 10.06 -1.45
C CYS A 178 -3.38 10.45 -0.33
N TRP A 179 -3.77 9.48 0.49
CA TRP A 179 -4.65 9.68 1.64
C TRP A 179 -4.17 10.76 2.62
N ALA A 180 -2.86 11.00 2.72
CA ALA A 180 -2.31 11.87 3.75
C ALA A 180 -2.63 13.36 3.52
N TRP A 181 -2.83 13.77 2.27
CA TRP A 181 -3.19 15.14 1.88
C TRP A 181 -4.60 15.23 1.24
N ARG A 182 -5.26 14.10 0.97
CA ARG A 182 -6.69 14.03 0.58
C ARG A 182 -7.57 14.04 1.82
N HIS A 183 -7.59 15.17 2.54
CA HIS A 183 -8.19 15.28 3.88
C HIS A 183 -9.66 14.84 3.97
N GLU A 184 -10.47 15.09 2.94
CA GLU A 184 -11.87 14.65 2.91
C GLU A 184 -12.01 13.12 2.92
N ASN A 185 -11.19 12.41 2.12
CA ASN A 185 -11.18 10.95 2.09
C ASN A 185 -10.61 10.40 3.40
N GLN A 186 -9.50 10.98 3.88
CA GLN A 186 -8.88 10.63 5.14
C GLN A 186 -9.88 10.67 6.31
N GLN A 187 -10.64 11.75 6.43
CA GLN A 187 -11.62 11.91 7.50
C GLN A 187 -12.73 10.86 7.40
N LYS A 188 -13.33 10.68 6.21
CA LYS A 188 -14.39 9.67 5.99
C LYS A 188 -13.91 8.26 6.32
N ILE A 189 -12.72 7.88 5.85
CA ILE A 189 -12.15 6.55 6.09
C ILE A 189 -11.80 6.37 7.58
N GLN A 190 -11.30 7.41 8.24
CA GLN A 190 -11.04 7.37 9.68
C GLN A 190 -12.31 7.13 10.48
N GLU A 191 -13.36 7.88 10.19
CA GLU A 191 -14.67 7.73 10.84
C GLU A 191 -15.25 6.34 10.59
N GLN A 192 -15.16 5.85 9.35
CA GLN A 192 -15.59 4.49 9.00
C GLN A 192 -14.84 3.41 9.78
N LEU A 193 -13.51 3.42 9.78
CA LEU A 193 -12.71 2.39 10.48
C LEU A 193 -12.94 2.41 11.99
N LYS A 194 -13.07 3.61 12.59
CA LYS A 194 -13.41 3.76 14.02
C LYS A 194 -14.83 3.27 14.30
N GLY A 195 -15.78 3.58 13.43
CA GLY A 195 -17.17 3.12 13.54
C GLY A 195 -17.27 1.59 13.43
N GLU A 196 -16.59 0.98 12.46
CA GLU A 196 -16.51 -0.48 12.28
C GLU A 196 -15.93 -1.16 13.51
N LEU A 197 -14.81 -0.66 14.07
CA LEU A 197 -14.22 -1.19 15.30
C LEU A 197 -15.16 -1.04 16.50
N GLY A 198 -15.81 0.12 16.65
CA GLY A 198 -16.72 0.37 17.77
C GLY A 198 -18.00 -0.49 17.71
N ALA A 199 -18.54 -0.71 16.51
CA ALA A 199 -19.78 -1.45 16.32
C ALA A 199 -19.58 -2.97 16.29
N LEU A 200 -18.51 -3.45 15.64
CA LEU A 200 -18.28 -4.88 15.39
C LEU A 200 -17.21 -5.49 16.30
N GLY A 201 -16.41 -4.66 16.98
CA GLY A 201 -15.34 -5.10 17.87
C GLY A 201 -14.38 -6.08 17.17
N GLN A 202 -14.23 -7.27 17.75
CA GLN A 202 -13.37 -8.33 17.24
C GLN A 202 -13.81 -8.90 15.87
N GLN A 203 -15.04 -8.62 15.44
CA GLN A 203 -15.56 -9.05 14.14
C GLN A 203 -15.34 -7.98 13.05
N ALA A 204 -14.78 -6.81 13.40
CA ALA A 204 -14.54 -5.75 12.43
C ALA A 204 -13.59 -6.23 11.31
N PRO A 205 -13.75 -5.72 10.07
CA PRO A 205 -12.91 -6.14 8.94
C PRO A 205 -11.41 -5.98 9.21
N LEU A 206 -11.00 -4.90 9.88
CA LEU A 206 -9.61 -4.69 10.28
C LEU A 206 -9.07 -5.80 11.18
N MET A 207 -9.90 -6.40 12.04
CA MET A 207 -9.47 -7.48 12.95
C MET A 207 -9.25 -8.80 12.20
N ARG A 208 -10.01 -9.04 11.11
CA ARG A 208 -9.84 -10.21 10.23
C ARG A 208 -8.48 -10.25 9.52
N THR A 209 -7.75 -9.14 9.50
CA THR A 209 -6.37 -9.10 8.98
C THR A 209 -5.38 -9.90 9.84
N GLY A 210 -5.70 -10.15 11.11
CA GLY A 210 -4.83 -10.83 12.06
C GLY A 210 -3.64 -9.99 12.54
N TRP A 211 -3.58 -8.70 12.25
CA TRP A 211 -2.49 -7.80 12.69
C TRP A 211 -2.55 -7.47 14.19
N PHE A 212 -3.73 -7.60 14.80
CA PHE A 212 -4.00 -7.16 16.16
C PHE A 212 -4.60 -8.30 17.00
N SER A 213 -4.25 -8.35 18.27
CA SER A 213 -4.87 -9.27 19.24
C SER A 213 -6.09 -8.65 19.93
N SER A 214 -6.22 -7.32 19.91
CA SER A 214 -7.33 -6.61 20.53
C SER A 214 -7.77 -5.36 19.76
N THR A 215 -9.03 -4.96 19.96
CA THR A 215 -9.61 -3.73 19.40
C THR A 215 -8.90 -2.48 19.90
N GLU A 216 -8.44 -2.48 21.15
CA GLU A 216 -7.69 -1.38 21.75
C GLU A 216 -6.33 -1.21 21.08
N GLN A 217 -5.65 -2.33 20.77
CA GLN A 217 -4.40 -2.30 20.02
C GLN A 217 -4.62 -1.72 18.62
N ALA A 218 -5.66 -2.18 17.91
CA ALA A 218 -6.00 -1.67 16.58
C ALA A 218 -6.32 -0.17 16.61
N GLN A 219 -7.12 0.28 17.58
CA GLN A 219 -7.48 1.69 17.74
C GLN A 219 -6.25 2.55 18.03
N LYS A 220 -5.36 2.11 18.93
CA LYS A 220 -4.12 2.81 19.23
C LYS A 220 -3.26 3.00 17.98
N VAL A 221 -3.08 1.95 17.18
CA VAL A 221 -2.27 2.03 15.96
C VAL A 221 -2.91 2.94 14.92
N LEU A 222 -4.24 2.91 14.76
CA LEU A 222 -4.93 3.87 13.90
C LEU A 222 -4.68 5.31 14.34
N GLU A 223 -4.82 5.59 15.65
CA GLU A 223 -4.56 6.92 16.21
C GLU A 223 -3.13 7.39 15.95
N GLU A 224 -2.13 6.51 16.09
CA GLU A 224 -0.73 6.81 15.75
C GLU A 224 -0.54 7.19 14.27
N VAL A 225 -1.17 6.44 13.35
CA VAL A 225 -1.10 6.70 11.90
C VAL A 225 -1.72 8.05 11.55
N TYR A 226 -2.90 8.36 12.10
CA TYR A 226 -3.55 9.65 11.86
C TYR A 226 -2.81 10.81 12.53
N ALA A 227 -2.28 10.61 13.73
CA ALA A 227 -1.45 11.60 14.41
C ALA A 227 -0.16 11.89 13.63
N PHE A 228 0.44 10.88 13.00
CA PHE A 228 1.57 11.06 12.10
C PHE A 228 1.17 11.91 10.88
N ALA A 229 0.07 11.60 10.21
CA ALA A 229 -0.40 12.36 9.06
C ALA A 229 -0.68 13.83 9.40
N GLY A 230 -1.25 14.11 10.58
CA GLY A 230 -1.47 15.48 11.05
C GLY A 230 -0.20 16.30 11.30
N ARG A 231 0.98 15.66 11.39
CA ARG A 231 2.29 16.35 11.49
C ARG A 231 2.91 16.63 10.12
N LEU A 232 2.37 16.06 9.06
CA LEU A 232 2.88 16.29 7.71
C LEU A 232 2.39 17.65 7.25
N ASN A 233 3.33 18.59 7.10
CA ASN A 233 3.04 19.91 6.56
C ASN A 233 2.81 19.78 5.04
N PHE A 234 1.54 19.65 4.65
CA PHE A 234 1.07 19.70 3.27
C PHE A 234 0.49 21.09 2.93
N HIS A 235 1.25 22.14 3.28
CA HIS A 235 0.98 23.52 2.89
C HIS A 235 1.74 23.90 1.62
#